data_AF-A0A661LUP8-F1
#
_entry.id   AF-A0A661LUP8-F1
#
_cell.length_a   1.000
_cell.length_b   1.000
_cell.length_c   1.000
_cell.angle_alpha   90.00
_cell.angle_beta   90.00
_cell.angle_gamma   90.00
#
_symmetry.space_group_name_H-M   'P 1'
#
loop_
_entity.id
_entity.type
_entity.pdbx_description
1 polymer ?
#
loop_
_entity_poly.entity_id
_entity_poly.type
_entity_poly.pdbx_seq_one_letter_code
_entity_poly.pdbx_strand_id
1 'polypeptide(L)'
;MRSAMTRNTLYGFALALALFILLSPAASRAGVGRVICVPWQGDPGKFHTAVSGVEVRLKGVIETTDTGPVWYRWVFGDGTQSPVASLNGGLRYNVEALHIYSGAVGTPFTAQLQVDGVDSSMANAVSDPYLVKIEQDNLDARVNMAIDEGLWWLFNNNYTHSYLHTFDGSEFMVWRQWDYISDAFASPTASAIQAFAINNHKINGDPEEDPYVRAVRLGMNWLLQGYRYDGRWPMLQAVAISAQAQGNPDANGNGYGVEVRDYENRPVYQGGQIIDAIIASGVLPGDDTGRDFTGRGSNWTFGELMQDLCDTYAWGQVDSGTYRGGWRYSWNHESDNSAAQWAAIGLIPAQEPPWNCVVPGWVKTENAIWLGYSYNAGHFGYLNSGSQHDWYFNTTPSGMVQMAMDGQVGYDDPATPDDERDPKWAAAEAYMADNWNGFLHNKSYNWGEDLTYGWYAFAKAMRLAVPHPVVRVTKSDGTTFDWYLGSGDIKGMARRIIEIQQPSGAWDGSLTNAPLTTAWMIIVLRPALFAAAPVACFTAEPNPTFPDRDVAFDPSCSTHSETDKDIDNLVLFQWDWDNDGTYDESTDE
;
A
#
# COMPACT_ATOMS: atom_id res chain seq x y z
N MET A 1 58.99 -44.63 60.51
CA MET A 1 60.35 -44.23 60.11
C MET A 1 60.23 -43.27 58.92
N ARG A 2 60.80 -42.06 59.07
CA ARG A 2 61.32 -41.13 58.04
C ARG A 2 60.35 -40.68 56.93
N SER A 3 59.83 -39.44 56.95
CA SER A 3 60.50 -38.16 56.64
C SER A 3 60.48 -37.83 55.15
N ALA A 4 59.78 -36.74 54.76
CA ALA A 4 60.41 -35.57 54.14
C ALA A 4 59.41 -34.41 53.97
N MET A 5 59.79 -33.25 54.53
CA MET A 5 59.34 -31.90 54.19
C MET A 5 59.76 -31.51 52.77
N THR A 6 59.02 -30.60 52.12
CA THR A 6 59.53 -29.24 51.80
C THR A 6 58.41 -28.27 51.40
N ARG A 7 58.70 -26.98 51.59
CA ARG A 7 57.85 -25.79 51.72
C ARG A 7 57.78 -24.94 50.43
N ASN A 8 56.74 -24.11 50.37
CA ASN A 8 56.58 -22.82 49.65
C ASN A 8 56.40 -22.94 48.11
N THR A 9 55.50 -22.20 47.43
CA THR A 9 55.47 -20.73 47.35
C THR A 9 54.17 -20.25 46.66
N LEU A 10 53.39 -19.39 47.35
CA LEU A 10 52.78 -18.13 46.88
C LEU A 10 51.60 -18.06 45.86
N TYR A 11 50.55 -17.39 46.35
CA TYR A 11 49.55 -16.48 45.75
C TYR A 11 48.67 -16.90 44.56
N GLY A 12 47.36 -16.85 44.82
CA GLY A 12 46.30 -16.78 43.83
C GLY A 12 44.93 -16.79 44.51
N PHE A 13 44.55 -15.69 45.14
CA PHE A 13 43.18 -15.47 45.60
C PHE A 13 42.25 -15.43 44.37
N ALA A 14 41.46 -16.48 44.15
CA ALA A 14 40.28 -16.42 43.31
C ALA A 14 39.06 -16.42 44.24
N LEU A 15 38.44 -15.23 44.35
CA LEU A 15 37.16 -15.03 45.01
C LEU A 15 36.11 -15.86 44.25
N ALA A 16 35.64 -16.97 44.84
CA ALA A 16 34.44 -17.64 44.36
C ALA A 16 33.23 -16.83 44.85
N LEU A 17 32.81 -15.85 44.06
CA LEU A 17 31.52 -15.21 44.22
C LEU A 17 30.46 -16.22 43.78
N ALA A 18 29.84 -16.91 44.73
CA ALA A 18 28.68 -17.75 44.48
C ALA A 18 27.53 -16.84 44.01
N LEU A 19 27.32 -16.74 42.70
CA LEU A 19 26.06 -16.26 42.15
C LEU A 19 25.00 -17.30 42.51
N PHE A 20 24.23 -17.02 43.56
CA PHE A 20 22.90 -17.59 43.69
C PHE A 20 22.08 -17.07 42.50
N ILE A 21 22.02 -17.85 41.43
CA ILE A 21 20.94 -17.73 40.45
C ILE A 21 19.69 -18.16 41.21
N LEU A 22 18.98 -17.18 41.77
CA LEU A 22 17.57 -17.32 42.10
C LEU A 22 16.86 -17.60 40.78
N LEU A 23 16.68 -18.89 40.49
CA LEU A 23 15.61 -19.34 39.60
C LEU A 23 14.30 -18.94 40.28
N SER A 24 13.86 -17.70 40.02
CA SER A 24 12.47 -17.33 40.22
C SER A 24 11.65 -18.34 39.42
N PRO A 25 10.64 -19.01 40.02
CA PRO A 25 9.69 -19.72 39.22
C PRO A 25 9.06 -18.68 38.30
N ALA A 26 9.16 -18.90 36.98
CA ALA A 26 8.30 -18.21 36.03
C ALA A 26 6.87 -18.48 36.48
N ALA A 27 6.28 -17.53 37.20
CA ALA A 27 4.86 -17.52 37.45
C ALA A 27 4.22 -17.44 36.07
N SER A 28 3.52 -18.49 35.66
CA SER A 28 2.59 -18.40 34.54
C SER A 28 1.68 -17.19 34.81
N ARG A 29 1.87 -16.11 34.07
CA ARG A 29 1.07 -14.87 34.20
C ARG A 29 -0.31 -15.22 33.68
N ALA A 30 -1.25 -15.51 34.58
CA ALA A 30 -2.63 -15.75 34.18
C ALA A 30 -3.17 -14.47 33.52
N GLY A 31 -3.81 -14.60 32.36
CA GLY A 31 -4.53 -13.52 31.67
C GLY A 31 -3.84 -12.93 30.45
N VAL A 32 -2.57 -12.49 30.50
CA VAL A 32 -1.93 -11.74 29.38
C VAL A 32 -0.97 -12.62 28.59
N GLY A 33 -1.27 -12.83 27.30
CA GLY A 33 -0.41 -13.52 26.34
C GLY A 33 0.65 -12.58 25.76
N ARG A 34 0.21 -11.49 25.12
CA ARG A 34 1.10 -10.53 24.46
C ARG A 34 0.53 -9.11 24.46
N VAL A 35 1.41 -8.13 24.40
CA VAL A 35 1.08 -6.72 24.20
C VAL A 35 1.93 -6.25 23.03
N ILE A 36 1.29 -5.67 22.02
CA ILE A 36 1.94 -5.30 20.75
C ILE A 36 1.50 -3.89 20.39
N CYS A 37 2.38 -2.92 20.50
CA CYS A 37 2.21 -1.59 19.95
C CYS A 37 2.42 -1.66 18.43
N VAL A 38 1.60 -0.95 17.66
CA VAL A 38 1.79 -0.90 16.20
C VAL A 38 3.12 -0.18 15.92
N PRO A 39 4.06 -0.79 15.17
CA PRO A 39 5.28 -0.09 14.75
C PRO A 39 5.02 0.83 13.57
N TRP A 40 5.77 1.93 13.45
CA TRP A 40 5.67 2.79 12.27
C TRP A 40 6.38 2.13 11.10
N GLN A 41 5.65 1.93 10.00
CA GLN A 41 6.18 1.31 8.77
C GLN A 41 6.84 -0.05 9.00
N GLY A 42 6.27 -0.89 9.85
CA GLY A 42 6.77 -2.25 10.12
C GLY A 42 8.15 -2.32 10.78
N ASP A 43 8.66 -1.19 11.30
CA ASP A 43 9.96 -1.10 11.95
C ASP A 43 9.78 -0.60 13.40
N PRO A 44 10.03 -1.46 14.41
CA PRO A 44 9.94 -1.08 15.83
C PRO A 44 10.89 0.05 16.25
N GLY A 45 11.92 0.35 15.46
CA GLY A 45 12.85 1.45 15.69
C GLY A 45 12.39 2.78 15.09
N LYS A 46 11.39 2.80 14.22
CA LYS A 46 10.88 4.02 13.58
C LYS A 46 9.83 4.72 14.44
N PHE A 47 9.85 6.05 14.37
CA PHE A 47 8.94 6.90 15.12
C PHE A 47 7.69 7.23 14.30
N HIS A 48 6.52 7.07 14.92
CA HIS A 48 5.30 7.69 14.41
C HIS A 48 5.45 9.21 14.40
N THR A 49 4.92 9.84 13.36
CA THR A 49 4.92 11.29 13.22
C THR A 49 3.87 11.93 14.14
N ALA A 50 4.28 12.93 14.92
CA ALA A 50 3.39 13.87 15.59
C ALA A 50 3.71 15.30 15.17
N VAL A 51 2.72 16.18 15.25
CA VAL A 51 2.92 17.63 15.15
C VAL A 51 2.59 18.26 16.50
N SER A 52 3.44 19.17 16.98
CA SER A 52 3.26 19.79 18.30
C SER A 52 1.88 20.45 18.42
N GLY A 53 1.12 20.09 19.45
CA GLY A 53 -0.23 20.62 19.69
C GLY A 53 -1.33 19.99 18.85
N VAL A 54 -1.01 18.98 18.03
CA VAL A 54 -1.99 18.20 17.25
C VAL A 54 -2.21 16.86 17.93
N GLU A 55 -3.46 16.43 17.99
CA GLU A 55 -3.84 15.13 18.54
C GLU A 55 -3.37 13.99 17.63
N VAL A 56 -2.81 12.95 18.23
CA VAL A 56 -2.39 11.71 17.57
C VAL A 56 -2.99 10.51 18.29
N ARG A 57 -3.11 9.38 17.59
CA ARG A 57 -3.62 8.12 18.15
C ARG A 57 -2.49 7.12 18.34
N LEU A 58 -2.30 6.69 19.57
CA LEU A 58 -1.46 5.55 19.91
C LEU A 58 -2.28 4.27 19.74
N LYS A 59 -1.65 3.22 19.19
CA LYS A 59 -2.34 2.03 18.67
C LYS A 59 -1.66 0.76 19.17
N GLY A 60 -2.44 -0.22 19.60
CA GLY A 60 -1.90 -1.49 20.05
C GLY A 60 -2.91 -2.62 20.10
N VAL A 61 -2.40 -3.83 20.24
CA VAL A 61 -3.13 -5.07 20.37
C VAL A 61 -2.73 -5.74 21.68
N ILE A 62 -3.74 -6.27 22.38
CA ILE A 62 -3.56 -7.09 23.57
C ILE A 62 -4.07 -8.49 23.23
N GLU A 63 -3.23 -9.49 23.42
CA GLU A 63 -3.60 -10.90 23.32
C GLU A 63 -3.62 -11.52 24.71
N THR A 64 -4.64 -12.32 24.99
CA THR A 64 -4.86 -12.94 26.30
C THR A 64 -4.88 -14.46 26.16
N THR A 65 -4.44 -15.16 27.21
CA THR A 65 -4.41 -16.63 27.24
C THR A 65 -5.76 -17.24 27.62
N ASP A 66 -6.67 -16.42 28.15
CA ASP A 66 -8.02 -16.78 28.56
C ASP A 66 -8.95 -15.56 28.45
N THR A 67 -10.25 -15.77 28.66
CA THR A 67 -11.28 -14.72 28.54
C THR A 67 -11.51 -13.95 29.85
N GLY A 68 -10.62 -14.10 30.83
CA GLY A 68 -10.66 -13.38 32.10
C GLY A 68 -10.42 -11.87 31.92
N PRO A 69 -10.64 -11.09 32.99
CA PRO A 69 -10.38 -9.66 32.94
C PRO A 69 -8.88 -9.35 32.84
N VAL A 70 -8.54 -8.35 32.05
CA VAL A 70 -7.21 -7.71 32.02
C VAL A 70 -7.37 -6.20 32.19
N TRP A 71 -6.36 -5.53 32.73
CA TRP A 71 -6.34 -4.09 32.94
C TRP A 71 -5.23 -3.46 32.13
N TYR A 72 -5.47 -2.29 31.55
CA TYR A 72 -4.45 -1.60 30.74
C TYR A 72 -4.46 -0.09 30.94
N ARG A 73 -3.33 0.55 30.62
CA ARG A 73 -3.20 2.00 30.50
C ARG A 73 -2.11 2.35 29.49
N TRP A 74 -2.15 3.58 29.00
CA TRP A 74 -1.07 4.19 28.23
C TRP A 74 -0.23 5.10 29.12
N VAL A 75 1.09 4.94 29.07
CA VAL A 75 2.06 5.89 29.63
C VAL A 75 2.64 6.64 28.44
N PHE A 76 2.41 7.94 28.32
CA PHE A 76 2.68 8.66 27.07
C PHE A 76 4.16 9.07 26.89
N GLY A 77 5.01 8.86 27.90
CA GLY A 77 6.44 9.18 27.82
C GLY A 77 6.77 10.67 28.03
N ASP A 78 5.77 11.54 28.16
CA ASP A 78 5.91 12.97 28.48
C ASP A 78 5.66 13.29 29.97
N GLY A 79 5.57 12.27 30.81
CA GLY A 79 5.22 12.36 32.22
C GLY A 79 3.73 12.23 32.52
N THR A 80 2.88 12.11 31.49
CA THR A 80 1.44 11.86 31.63
C THR A 80 1.08 10.40 31.31
N GLN A 81 -0.13 9.99 31.73
CA GLN A 81 -0.65 8.65 31.50
C GLN A 81 -2.19 8.68 31.42
N SER A 82 -2.78 7.70 30.75
CA SER A 82 -4.22 7.48 30.77
C SER A 82 -4.68 6.90 32.11
N PRO A 83 -5.99 7.00 32.44
CA PRO A 83 -6.60 6.16 33.47
C PRO A 83 -6.44 4.66 33.14
N VAL A 84 -6.48 3.82 34.18
CA VAL A 84 -6.52 2.35 34.00
C VAL A 84 -7.93 1.95 33.55
N ALA A 85 -8.00 1.20 32.46
CA ALA A 85 -9.23 0.60 31.93
C ALA A 85 -9.18 -0.93 32.05
N SER A 86 -10.32 -1.60 31.94
CA SER A 86 -10.42 -3.07 32.01
C SER A 86 -11.10 -3.64 30.77
N LEU A 87 -10.63 -4.79 30.31
CA LEU A 87 -11.16 -5.58 29.19
C LEU A 87 -11.50 -6.99 29.69
N ASN A 88 -12.49 -7.66 29.09
CA ASN A 88 -12.86 -9.04 29.43
C ASN A 88 -13.58 -9.75 28.27
N GLY A 89 -13.72 -11.08 28.34
CA GLY A 89 -14.56 -11.85 27.41
C GLY A 89 -13.98 -12.16 26.02
N GLY A 90 -12.73 -11.79 25.74
CA GLY A 90 -12.07 -11.98 24.45
C GLY A 90 -10.64 -12.49 24.62
N LEU A 91 -10.08 -13.03 23.53
CA LEU A 91 -8.68 -13.47 23.46
C LEU A 91 -7.76 -12.45 22.79
N ARG A 92 -8.36 -11.41 22.20
CA ARG A 92 -7.65 -10.34 21.49
C ARG A 92 -8.45 -9.06 21.57
N TYR A 93 -7.76 -7.95 21.80
CA TYR A 93 -8.32 -6.61 21.87
C TYR A 93 -7.47 -5.65 21.07
N ASN A 94 -8.12 -4.83 20.24
CA ASN A 94 -7.49 -3.67 19.65
C ASN A 94 -7.75 -2.49 20.60
N VAL A 95 -6.69 -1.81 21.04
CA VAL A 95 -6.76 -0.69 21.97
C VAL A 95 -6.05 0.52 21.40
N GLU A 96 -6.52 1.69 21.81
CA GLU A 96 -6.03 2.96 21.31
C GLU A 96 -6.13 4.04 22.40
N ALA A 97 -5.37 5.12 22.23
CA ALA A 97 -5.53 6.34 23.02
C ALA A 97 -5.19 7.57 22.18
N LEU A 98 -6.01 8.61 22.33
CA LEU A 98 -5.72 9.93 21.78
C LEU A 98 -4.82 10.70 22.77
N HIS A 99 -3.81 11.38 22.24
CA HIS A 99 -2.90 12.20 23.04
C HIS A 99 -2.36 13.39 22.23
N ILE A 100 -2.02 14.48 22.90
CA ILE A 100 -1.41 15.67 22.28
C ILE A 100 0.01 15.81 22.82
N TYR A 101 1.00 15.60 21.95
CA TYR A 101 2.39 15.90 22.28
C TYR A 101 2.71 17.37 22.04
N SER A 102 3.53 17.96 22.92
CA SER A 102 3.99 19.35 22.80
C SER A 102 5.50 19.41 23.00
N GLY A 103 6.19 20.13 22.12
CA GLY A 103 7.65 20.21 22.15
C GLY A 103 8.24 20.80 20.88
N ALA A 104 9.57 20.90 20.83
CA ALA A 104 10.26 21.33 19.63
C ALA A 104 10.27 20.21 18.56
N VAL A 105 10.42 20.59 17.29
CA VAL A 105 10.70 19.64 16.20
C VAL A 105 11.92 18.78 16.56
N GLY A 106 11.83 17.49 16.28
CA GLY A 106 12.81 16.47 16.62
C GLY A 106 12.67 15.87 18.02
N THR A 107 11.75 16.35 18.87
CA THR A 107 11.57 15.80 20.23
C THR A 107 10.98 14.38 20.18
N PRO A 108 11.71 13.35 20.67
CA PRO A 108 11.19 11.99 20.75
C PRO A 108 10.43 11.75 22.05
N PHE A 109 9.43 10.87 21.99
CA PHE A 109 8.70 10.32 23.12
C PHE A 109 8.65 8.79 22.99
N THR A 110 8.87 8.09 24.10
CA THR A 110 8.65 6.66 24.20
C THR A 110 7.42 6.43 25.05
N ALA A 111 6.28 6.33 24.39
CA ALA A 111 5.06 5.89 25.05
C ALA A 111 5.08 4.38 25.28
N GLN A 112 4.20 3.88 26.14
CA GLN A 112 4.08 2.46 26.44
C GLN A 112 2.62 2.08 26.62
N LEU A 113 2.20 0.97 26.01
CA LEU A 113 0.99 0.27 26.41
C LEU A 113 1.34 -0.68 27.55
N GLN A 114 0.75 -0.49 28.73
CA GLN A 114 0.94 -1.36 29.90
C GLN A 114 -0.30 -2.19 30.14
N VAL A 115 -0.15 -3.50 30.36
CA VAL A 115 -1.25 -4.46 30.58
C VAL A 115 -0.95 -5.39 31.75
N ASP A 116 -1.89 -5.51 32.69
CA ASP A 116 -1.81 -6.38 33.85
C ASP A 116 -2.98 -7.39 33.82
N GLY A 117 -2.69 -8.66 34.06
CA GLY A 117 -3.69 -9.73 34.16
C GLY A 117 -4.20 -10.00 35.57
N VAL A 118 -3.66 -9.31 36.58
CA VAL A 118 -3.94 -9.58 38.00
C VAL A 118 -4.99 -8.64 38.56
N ASP A 119 -4.75 -7.32 38.50
CA ASP A 119 -5.68 -6.32 39.01
C ASP A 119 -5.40 -4.90 38.45
N SER A 120 -6.23 -3.95 38.84
CA SER A 120 -6.13 -2.55 38.41
C SER A 120 -5.01 -1.74 39.07
N SER A 121 -4.19 -2.34 39.95
CA SER A 121 -3.02 -1.66 40.53
C SER A 121 -1.87 -1.51 39.51
N MET A 122 -1.89 -2.30 38.44
CA MET A 122 -0.85 -2.36 37.40
C MET A 122 0.54 -2.74 37.93
N ALA A 123 0.62 -3.34 39.13
CA ALA A 123 1.89 -3.70 39.77
C ALA A 123 2.65 -4.81 39.04
N ASN A 124 1.95 -5.61 38.23
CA ASN A 124 2.48 -6.73 37.46
C ASN A 124 2.27 -6.50 35.96
N ALA A 125 2.30 -5.25 35.49
CA ALA A 125 2.11 -4.96 34.09
C ALA A 125 3.26 -5.52 33.21
N VAL A 126 2.91 -6.10 32.06
CA VAL A 126 3.77 -6.19 30.88
C VAL A 126 3.61 -4.92 30.05
N SER A 127 4.60 -4.57 29.25
CA SER A 127 4.57 -3.36 28.46
C SER A 127 5.20 -3.54 27.10
N ASP A 128 4.71 -2.78 26.13
CA ASP A 128 5.33 -2.64 24.81
C ASP A 128 5.48 -1.16 24.45
N PRO A 129 6.59 -0.71 23.85
CA PRO A 129 6.83 0.71 23.57
C PRO A 129 6.17 1.16 22.26
N TYR A 130 5.74 2.43 22.25
CA TYR A 130 5.22 3.12 21.07
C TYR A 130 6.04 4.39 20.85
N LEU A 131 6.80 4.45 19.77
CA LEU A 131 7.73 5.53 19.48
C LEU A 131 7.03 6.67 18.75
N VAL A 132 7.15 7.90 19.26
CA VAL A 132 6.57 9.10 18.64
C VAL A 132 7.63 10.19 18.55
N LYS A 133 7.67 10.95 17.46
CA LYS A 133 8.58 12.11 17.33
C LYS A 133 7.82 13.30 16.76
N ILE A 134 8.04 14.47 17.36
CA ILE A 134 7.48 15.71 16.83
C ILE A 134 8.25 16.09 15.57
N GLU A 135 7.55 16.17 14.45
CA GLU A 135 8.06 16.66 13.17
C GLU A 135 7.57 18.09 12.90
N GLN A 136 8.16 18.73 11.90
CA GLN A 136 7.69 20.02 11.42
C GLN A 136 6.27 19.90 10.85
N ASP A 137 5.41 20.90 11.14
CA ASP A 137 4.06 20.95 10.55
C ASP A 137 4.11 21.31 9.06
N ASN A 138 4.35 20.31 8.23
CA ASN A 138 4.41 20.41 6.78
C ASN A 138 3.54 19.32 6.13
N LEU A 139 3.44 19.34 4.80
CA LEU A 139 2.61 18.38 4.08
C LEU A 139 3.03 16.93 4.36
N ASP A 140 4.33 16.63 4.38
CA ASP A 140 4.83 15.27 4.60
C ASP A 140 4.46 14.74 5.99
N ALA A 141 4.60 15.56 7.03
CA ALA A 141 4.19 15.17 8.37
C ALA A 141 2.67 14.89 8.43
N ARG A 142 1.87 15.71 7.74
CA ARG A 142 0.42 15.52 7.65
C ARG A 142 0.03 14.29 6.83
N VAL A 143 0.78 13.98 5.76
CA VAL A 143 0.63 12.74 4.97
C VAL A 143 0.91 11.52 5.84
N ASN A 144 2.02 11.52 6.58
CA ASN A 144 2.37 10.42 7.48
C ASN A 144 1.28 10.18 8.54
N MET A 145 0.83 11.25 9.20
CA MET A 145 -0.27 11.17 10.17
C MET A 145 -1.56 10.62 9.53
N ALA A 146 -1.92 11.08 8.33
CA ALA A 146 -3.11 10.60 7.64
C ALA A 146 -3.03 9.12 7.27
N ILE A 147 -1.88 8.66 6.76
CA ILE A 147 -1.63 7.25 6.46
C ILE A 147 -1.72 6.40 7.73
N ASP A 148 -1.11 6.85 8.82
CA ASP A 148 -1.12 6.15 10.10
C ASP A 148 -2.56 5.94 10.63
N GLU A 149 -3.40 6.97 10.55
CA GLU A 149 -4.82 6.86 10.92
C GLU A 149 -5.60 5.94 9.97
N GLY A 150 -5.33 6.02 8.67
CA GLY A 150 -5.99 5.19 7.66
C GLY A 150 -5.70 3.69 7.81
N LEU A 151 -4.43 3.33 8.05
CA LEU A 151 -4.01 1.94 8.27
C LEU A 151 -4.68 1.36 9.51
N TRP A 152 -4.74 2.14 10.59
CA TRP A 152 -5.42 1.72 11.81
C TRP A 152 -6.93 1.54 11.61
N TRP A 153 -7.55 2.45 10.88
CA TRP A 153 -8.97 2.31 10.54
C TRP A 153 -9.22 1.02 9.73
N LEU A 154 -8.40 0.74 8.71
CA LEU A 154 -8.51 -0.49 7.91
C LEU A 154 -8.39 -1.74 8.79
N PHE A 155 -7.39 -1.78 9.68
CA PHE A 155 -7.15 -2.92 10.56
C PHE A 155 -8.37 -3.23 11.44
N ASN A 156 -9.05 -2.20 11.93
CA ASN A 156 -10.23 -2.33 12.78
C ASN A 156 -11.55 -2.55 12.03
N ASN A 157 -11.61 -2.27 10.73
CA ASN A 157 -12.84 -2.32 9.93
C ASN A 157 -12.82 -3.44 8.89
N ASN A 158 -12.33 -4.62 9.29
CA ASN A 158 -12.50 -5.85 8.52
C ASN A 158 -13.93 -6.41 8.69
N TYR A 159 -14.32 -7.30 7.78
CA TYR A 159 -15.63 -7.95 7.75
C TYR A 159 -15.52 -9.40 8.20
N THR A 160 -16.50 -9.88 8.96
CA THR A 160 -16.58 -11.29 9.36
C THR A 160 -18.01 -11.77 9.19
N HIS A 161 -18.18 -12.94 8.57
CA HIS A 161 -19.47 -13.60 8.48
C HIS A 161 -19.31 -15.12 8.44
N SER A 162 -20.27 -15.84 9.02
CA SER A 162 -20.30 -17.31 9.10
C SER A 162 -20.31 -18.06 7.76
N TYR A 163 -20.48 -17.39 6.63
CA TYR A 163 -20.48 -18.01 5.29
C TYR A 163 -19.15 -17.85 4.55
N LEU A 164 -18.17 -17.20 5.18
CA LEU A 164 -16.84 -16.99 4.64
C LEU A 164 -15.93 -18.05 5.25
N HIS A 165 -15.17 -18.73 4.41
CA HIS A 165 -14.36 -19.88 4.81
C HIS A 165 -13.09 -19.94 3.98
N THR A 166 -12.14 -20.74 4.43
CA THR A 166 -10.93 -21.15 3.72
C THR A 166 -10.94 -22.66 3.51
N PHE A 167 -10.34 -23.16 2.42
CA PHE A 167 -10.34 -24.59 2.10
C PHE A 167 -9.66 -25.48 3.15
N ASP A 168 -8.65 -24.95 3.81
CA ASP A 168 -7.83 -25.63 4.81
C ASP A 168 -8.23 -25.28 6.26
N GLY A 169 -9.21 -24.39 6.43
CA GLY A 169 -9.63 -23.89 7.74
C GLY A 169 -8.68 -22.87 8.35
N SER A 170 -7.71 -22.33 7.59
CA SER A 170 -6.84 -21.26 8.05
C SER A 170 -7.65 -20.03 8.48
N GLU A 171 -7.16 -19.30 9.46
CA GLU A 171 -7.71 -17.97 9.75
C GLU A 171 -7.55 -17.05 8.53
N PHE A 172 -8.46 -16.09 8.41
CA PHE A 172 -8.47 -15.11 7.32
C PHE A 172 -9.01 -13.78 7.81
N MET A 173 -8.73 -12.73 7.04
CA MET A 173 -9.24 -11.38 7.23
C MET A 173 -9.70 -10.87 5.87
N VAL A 174 -10.87 -10.25 5.83
CA VAL A 174 -11.48 -9.82 4.58
C VAL A 174 -12.06 -8.42 4.75
N TRP A 175 -12.05 -7.63 3.69
CA TRP A 175 -12.76 -6.35 3.61
C TRP A 175 -13.88 -6.46 2.59
N ARG A 176 -14.93 -5.67 2.76
CA ARG A 176 -16.15 -5.77 1.97
C ARG A 176 -16.50 -4.45 1.31
N GLN A 177 -16.73 -4.50 0.00
CA GLN A 177 -17.36 -3.45 -0.78
C GLN A 177 -18.80 -3.79 -1.09
N TRP A 178 -19.70 -2.81 -1.03
CA TRP A 178 -21.12 -3.01 -1.31
C TRP A 178 -21.76 -1.98 -2.24
N ASP A 179 -21.02 -0.99 -2.70
CA ASP A 179 -21.55 0.10 -3.55
C ASP A 179 -21.51 -0.25 -5.05
N TYR A 180 -20.39 -0.01 -5.74
CA TYR A 180 -20.32 -0.12 -7.21
C TYR A 180 -20.31 -1.55 -7.76
N ILE A 181 -19.48 -2.42 -7.17
CA ILE A 181 -19.58 -3.87 -7.34
C ILE A 181 -20.27 -4.34 -6.08
N SER A 182 -21.54 -4.73 -6.20
CA SER A 182 -22.32 -5.13 -5.03
C SER A 182 -21.62 -6.30 -4.38
N ASP A 183 -21.39 -6.24 -3.07
CA ASP A 183 -20.94 -7.35 -2.23
C ASP A 183 -19.64 -8.06 -2.66
N ALA A 184 -18.61 -7.29 -3.05
CA ALA A 184 -17.29 -7.79 -3.39
C ALA A 184 -16.33 -7.82 -2.18
N PHE A 185 -15.44 -8.79 -2.17
CA PHE A 185 -14.44 -9.08 -1.15
C PHE A 185 -13.01 -9.08 -1.71
N ALA A 186 -12.80 -9.37 -3.00
CA ALA A 186 -11.48 -9.51 -3.59
C ALA A 186 -10.77 -8.15 -3.68
N SER A 187 -11.34 -7.19 -4.42
CA SER A 187 -10.77 -5.83 -4.57
C SER A 187 -10.50 -5.13 -3.23
N PRO A 188 -11.46 -5.02 -2.28
CA PRO A 188 -11.20 -4.35 -1.00
C PRO A 188 -10.13 -5.07 -0.16
N THR A 189 -10.09 -6.41 -0.19
CA THR A 189 -9.04 -7.14 0.55
C THR A 189 -7.67 -6.98 -0.10
N ALA A 190 -7.61 -7.09 -1.42
CA ALA A 190 -6.37 -6.91 -2.18
C ALA A 190 -5.80 -5.49 -2.00
N SER A 191 -6.64 -4.46 -2.10
CA SER A 191 -6.21 -3.09 -1.86
C SER A 191 -5.81 -2.83 -0.40
N ALA A 192 -6.48 -3.45 0.59
CA ALA A 192 -6.05 -3.36 1.99
C ALA A 192 -4.67 -3.99 2.21
N ILE A 193 -4.41 -5.17 1.62
CA ILE A 193 -3.09 -5.83 1.64
C ILE A 193 -2.03 -4.91 1.04
N GLN A 194 -2.30 -4.34 -0.14
CA GLN A 194 -1.39 -3.39 -0.77
C GLN A 194 -1.11 -2.18 0.13
N ALA A 195 -2.14 -1.58 0.73
CA ALA A 195 -2.00 -0.42 1.61
C ALA A 195 -1.11 -0.72 2.83
N PHE A 196 -1.27 -1.88 3.48
CA PHE A 196 -0.38 -2.31 4.56
C PHE A 196 1.04 -2.57 4.05
N ALA A 197 1.19 -3.31 2.95
CA ALA A 197 2.48 -3.81 2.52
C ALA A 197 3.38 -2.74 1.88
N ILE A 198 2.83 -1.72 1.18
CA ILE A 198 3.61 -0.56 0.71
C ILE A 198 4.03 0.39 1.85
N ASN A 199 3.43 0.23 3.03
CA ASN A 199 3.87 0.79 4.29
C ASN A 199 4.72 -0.20 5.08
N ASN A 200 5.34 -1.17 4.39
CA ASN A 200 6.33 -2.10 4.91
C ASN A 200 5.84 -3.13 5.95
N HIS A 201 4.53 -3.23 6.15
CA HIS A 201 3.90 -4.31 6.92
C HIS A 201 3.76 -5.57 6.05
N LYS A 202 4.87 -6.20 5.68
CA LYS A 202 4.93 -7.28 4.68
C LYS A 202 4.60 -8.64 5.27
N ILE A 203 4.19 -9.60 4.42
CA ILE A 203 3.81 -10.95 4.82
C ILE A 203 4.92 -11.72 5.56
N ASN A 204 6.18 -11.41 5.25
CA ASN A 204 7.37 -12.02 5.84
C ASN A 204 7.84 -11.32 7.14
N GLY A 205 7.20 -10.23 7.56
CA GLY A 205 7.45 -9.58 8.84
C GLY A 205 7.04 -10.45 10.03
N ASP A 206 7.26 -9.97 11.25
CA ASP A 206 6.87 -10.69 12.48
C ASP A 206 5.47 -10.27 12.96
N PRO A 207 4.43 -11.13 12.84
CA PRO A 207 3.08 -10.79 13.31
C PRO A 207 2.97 -10.65 14.84
N GLU A 208 4.00 -11.10 15.54
CA GLU A 208 4.10 -11.05 16.98
C GLU A 208 4.68 -9.71 17.50
N GLU A 209 5.25 -8.90 16.60
CA GLU A 209 5.75 -7.54 16.86
C GLU A 209 4.97 -6.49 16.04
N ASP A 210 4.26 -6.91 14.99
CA ASP A 210 3.48 -6.04 14.12
C ASP A 210 2.09 -6.63 13.81
N PRO A 211 1.00 -6.05 14.35
CA PRO A 211 -0.33 -6.59 14.11
C PRO A 211 -0.81 -6.43 12.65
N TYR A 212 -0.22 -5.52 11.86
CA TYR A 212 -0.57 -5.34 10.45
C TYR A 212 0.07 -6.41 9.55
N VAL A 213 1.22 -6.98 9.93
CA VAL A 213 1.76 -8.18 9.28
C VAL A 213 0.75 -9.33 9.35
N ARG A 214 0.09 -9.50 10.50
CA ARG A 214 -1.01 -10.49 10.63
C ARG A 214 -2.16 -10.16 9.68
N ALA A 215 -2.54 -8.90 9.54
CA ALA A 215 -3.59 -8.48 8.61
C ALA A 215 -3.24 -8.86 7.16
N VAL A 216 -2.00 -8.65 6.72
CA VAL A 216 -1.52 -9.05 5.39
C VAL A 216 -1.56 -10.57 5.21
N ARG A 217 -1.05 -11.35 6.16
CA ARG A 217 -1.10 -12.82 6.11
C ARG A 217 -2.54 -13.34 6.00
N LEU A 218 -3.43 -12.85 6.85
CA LEU A 218 -4.82 -13.26 6.89
C LEU A 218 -5.61 -12.81 5.64
N GLY A 219 -5.28 -11.64 5.07
CA GLY A 219 -5.81 -11.19 3.79
C GLY A 219 -5.36 -12.06 2.63
N MET A 220 -4.07 -12.42 2.57
CA MET A 220 -3.53 -13.32 1.55
C MET A 220 -4.17 -14.72 1.64
N ASN A 221 -4.39 -15.24 2.85
CA ASN A 221 -5.14 -16.48 3.06
C ASN A 221 -6.55 -16.39 2.45
N TRP A 222 -7.25 -15.26 2.60
CA TRP A 222 -8.55 -15.07 1.96
C TRP A 222 -8.45 -15.09 0.43
N LEU A 223 -7.50 -14.37 -0.17
CA LEU A 223 -7.39 -14.33 -1.63
C LEU A 223 -7.06 -15.71 -2.22
N LEU A 224 -6.20 -16.48 -1.57
CA LEU A 224 -5.71 -17.77 -2.08
C LEU A 224 -6.64 -18.94 -1.74
N GLN A 225 -7.12 -19.01 -0.50
CA GLN A 225 -7.88 -20.14 0.04
C GLN A 225 -9.36 -19.84 0.25
N GLY A 226 -9.77 -18.57 0.17
CA GLY A 226 -11.11 -18.13 0.52
C GLY A 226 -12.18 -18.65 -0.42
N TYR A 227 -13.36 -18.90 0.12
CA TYR A 227 -14.58 -19.14 -0.63
C TYR A 227 -15.81 -18.67 0.16
N ARG A 228 -16.91 -18.42 -0.56
CA ARG A 228 -18.18 -17.98 0.03
C ARG A 228 -19.25 -19.06 -0.14
N TYR A 229 -19.96 -19.38 0.95
CA TYR A 229 -21.04 -20.39 1.06
C TYR A 229 -20.63 -21.83 0.73
N ASP A 230 -19.90 -22.06 -0.35
CA ASP A 230 -19.62 -23.38 -0.91
C ASP A 230 -18.25 -23.35 -1.62
N GLY A 231 -17.40 -24.32 -1.28
CA GLY A 231 -16.02 -24.44 -1.80
C GLY A 231 -15.93 -24.63 -3.32
N ARG A 232 -17.06 -24.89 -4.01
CA ARG A 232 -17.11 -24.87 -5.47
C ARG A 232 -16.92 -23.48 -6.07
N TRP A 233 -17.00 -22.43 -5.27
CA TRP A 233 -16.85 -21.02 -5.67
C TRP A 233 -15.67 -20.38 -4.90
N PRO A 234 -14.42 -20.77 -5.23
CA PRO A 234 -13.24 -20.18 -4.63
C PRO A 234 -13.11 -18.70 -5.01
N MET A 235 -12.37 -17.92 -4.23
CA MET A 235 -12.05 -16.53 -4.54
C MET A 235 -11.26 -16.41 -5.84
N LEU A 236 -10.25 -17.27 -6.01
CA LEU A 236 -9.48 -17.43 -7.24
C LEU A 236 -9.75 -18.79 -7.90
N GLN A 237 -10.00 -18.80 -9.19
CA GLN A 237 -10.32 -20.01 -9.95
C GLN A 237 -9.41 -20.16 -11.18
N ALA A 238 -8.82 -21.35 -11.35
CA ALA A 238 -8.22 -21.71 -12.63
C ALA A 238 -9.30 -21.93 -13.69
N VAL A 239 -9.11 -21.33 -14.87
CA VAL A 239 -9.99 -21.42 -16.03
C VAL A 239 -9.21 -21.95 -17.22
N ALA A 240 -9.83 -22.79 -18.04
CA ALA A 240 -9.21 -23.26 -19.26
C ALA A 240 -9.16 -22.11 -20.28
N ILE A 241 -7.98 -21.82 -20.80
CA ILE A 241 -7.76 -20.80 -21.83
C ILE A 241 -7.33 -21.45 -23.15
N SER A 242 -7.44 -20.70 -24.24
CA SER A 242 -7.07 -21.16 -25.57
C SER A 242 -6.55 -20.03 -26.44
N ALA A 243 -5.92 -20.37 -27.55
CA ALA A 243 -5.52 -19.38 -28.56
C ALA A 243 -6.68 -18.45 -28.93
N GLN A 244 -6.38 -17.15 -28.97
CA GLN A 244 -7.26 -16.07 -29.42
C GLN A 244 -6.95 -15.71 -30.88
N ALA A 245 -7.74 -14.83 -31.48
CA ALA A 245 -7.57 -14.44 -32.88
C ALA A 245 -6.17 -13.90 -33.19
N GLN A 246 -5.55 -13.19 -32.24
CA GLN A 246 -4.23 -12.56 -32.43
C GLN A 246 -3.04 -13.43 -32.01
N GLY A 247 -3.27 -14.52 -31.28
CA GLY A 247 -2.19 -15.41 -30.86
C GLY A 247 -2.51 -16.27 -29.65
N ASN A 248 -1.49 -16.97 -29.16
CA ASN A 248 -1.58 -17.74 -27.93
C ASN A 248 -1.42 -16.82 -26.70
N PRO A 249 -2.42 -16.74 -25.81
CA PRO A 249 -2.29 -16.00 -24.56
C PRO A 249 -1.57 -16.79 -23.45
N ASP A 250 -1.50 -18.12 -23.56
CA ASP A 250 -0.90 -19.02 -22.56
C ASP A 250 0.63 -19.02 -22.69
N ALA A 251 1.30 -18.21 -21.87
CA ALA A 251 2.73 -18.00 -21.99
C ALA A 251 3.56 -19.12 -21.37
N ASN A 252 3.02 -19.81 -20.36
CA ASN A 252 3.70 -20.93 -19.71
C ASN A 252 3.31 -22.31 -20.28
N GLY A 253 2.31 -22.35 -21.17
CA GLY A 253 1.87 -23.54 -21.90
C GLY A 253 1.11 -24.55 -21.04
N ASN A 254 0.56 -24.13 -19.91
CA ASN A 254 -0.10 -25.03 -18.96
C ASN A 254 -1.60 -25.28 -19.30
N GLY A 255 -2.17 -24.52 -20.25
CA GLY A 255 -3.57 -24.59 -20.68
C GLY A 255 -4.57 -23.86 -19.78
N TYR A 256 -4.08 -23.08 -18.82
CA TYR A 256 -4.87 -22.41 -17.78
C TYR A 256 -4.54 -20.92 -17.67
N GLY A 257 -5.54 -20.16 -17.28
CA GLY A 257 -5.39 -18.87 -16.63
C GLY A 257 -6.05 -18.91 -15.25
N VAL A 258 -5.90 -17.86 -14.45
CA VAL A 258 -6.63 -17.68 -13.19
C VAL A 258 -7.52 -16.44 -13.25
N GLU A 259 -8.77 -16.57 -12.81
CA GLU A 259 -9.74 -15.48 -12.68
C GLU A 259 -10.21 -15.27 -11.24
N VAL A 260 -10.75 -14.09 -10.98
CA VAL A 260 -11.43 -13.76 -9.72
C VAL A 260 -12.90 -14.15 -9.81
N ARG A 261 -13.33 -15.06 -8.94
CA ARG A 261 -14.69 -15.61 -8.96
C ARG A 261 -15.53 -15.12 -7.77
N ASP A 262 -15.34 -13.85 -7.44
CA ASP A 262 -16.08 -13.17 -6.39
C ASP A 262 -17.55 -12.93 -6.80
N TYR A 263 -18.35 -12.41 -5.87
CA TYR A 263 -19.77 -12.12 -6.09
C TYR A 263 -19.99 -11.14 -7.27
N GLU A 264 -21.12 -11.29 -7.95
CA GLU A 264 -21.44 -10.74 -9.30
C GLU A 264 -20.56 -11.23 -10.46
N ASN A 265 -19.50 -12.02 -10.19
CA ASN A 265 -18.60 -12.58 -11.19
C ASN A 265 -18.09 -11.52 -12.18
N ARG A 266 -17.45 -10.47 -11.64
CA ARG A 266 -16.81 -9.41 -12.41
C ARG A 266 -15.28 -9.50 -12.35
N PRO A 267 -14.65 -10.53 -12.95
CA PRO A 267 -13.25 -10.84 -12.72
C PRO A 267 -12.29 -9.72 -13.17
N VAL A 268 -12.62 -9.05 -14.28
CA VAL A 268 -11.78 -7.98 -14.87
C VAL A 268 -11.55 -6.82 -13.92
N TYR A 269 -12.56 -6.46 -13.11
CA TYR A 269 -12.49 -5.34 -12.16
C TYR A 269 -11.60 -5.59 -10.95
N GLN A 270 -11.18 -6.84 -10.75
CA GLN A 270 -10.64 -7.30 -9.48
C GLN A 270 -9.23 -7.90 -9.63
N GLY A 271 -8.92 -8.47 -10.80
CA GLY A 271 -7.64 -9.11 -11.07
C GLY A 271 -6.44 -8.17 -10.88
N GLY A 272 -6.54 -6.95 -11.39
CA GLY A 272 -5.46 -5.95 -11.27
C GLY A 272 -5.08 -5.63 -9.83
N GLN A 273 -6.05 -5.48 -8.93
CA GLN A 273 -5.79 -5.24 -7.51
C GLN A 273 -5.15 -6.46 -6.83
N ILE A 274 -5.52 -7.68 -7.23
CA ILE A 274 -4.92 -8.91 -6.69
C ILE A 274 -3.46 -9.04 -7.12
N ILE A 275 -3.16 -8.72 -8.38
CA ILE A 275 -1.78 -8.66 -8.87
C ILE A 275 -0.98 -7.66 -8.03
N ASP A 276 -1.49 -6.43 -7.86
CA ASP A 276 -0.87 -5.40 -7.02
C ASP A 276 -0.65 -5.87 -5.57
N ALA A 277 -1.63 -6.57 -4.99
CA ALA A 277 -1.54 -7.09 -3.63
C ALA A 277 -0.45 -8.16 -3.49
N ILE A 278 -0.36 -9.10 -4.43
CA ILE A 278 0.68 -10.13 -4.44
C ILE A 278 2.06 -9.46 -4.53
N ILE A 279 2.24 -8.54 -5.49
CA ILE A 279 3.50 -7.83 -5.71
C ILE A 279 3.93 -7.05 -4.46
N ALA A 280 2.99 -6.30 -3.85
CA ALA A 280 3.29 -5.48 -2.68
C ALA A 280 3.53 -6.33 -1.41
N SER A 281 2.88 -7.50 -1.28
CA SER A 281 2.85 -8.29 -0.05
C SER A 281 4.21 -8.76 0.46
N GLY A 282 5.23 -8.81 -0.40
CA GLY A 282 6.58 -9.27 -0.06
C GLY A 282 6.84 -10.76 -0.29
N VAL A 283 5.89 -11.49 -0.90
CA VAL A 283 6.17 -12.83 -1.44
C VAL A 283 7.07 -12.76 -2.67
N LEU A 284 7.78 -13.84 -2.95
CA LEU A 284 8.63 -14.00 -4.13
C LEU A 284 7.99 -14.97 -5.14
N PRO A 285 8.33 -14.90 -6.44
CA PRO A 285 7.78 -15.81 -7.45
C PRO A 285 7.98 -17.31 -7.16
N GLY A 286 9.00 -17.67 -6.40
CA GLY A 286 9.29 -19.05 -6.00
C GLY A 286 8.52 -19.54 -4.77
N ASP A 287 7.85 -18.65 -4.04
CA ASP A 287 7.15 -19.00 -2.80
C ASP A 287 5.90 -19.83 -3.09
N ASP A 288 5.56 -20.73 -2.16
CA ASP A 288 4.38 -21.60 -2.24
C ASP A 288 3.10 -20.80 -1.91
N THR A 289 2.09 -20.89 -2.76
CA THR A 289 0.76 -20.29 -2.54
C THR A 289 -0.09 -21.03 -1.51
N GLY A 290 0.33 -22.24 -1.12
CA GLY A 290 -0.42 -23.14 -0.26
C GLY A 290 -1.58 -23.85 -0.97
N ARG A 291 -1.75 -23.68 -2.28
CA ARG A 291 -2.92 -24.20 -3.02
C ARG A 291 -2.54 -24.83 -4.35
N ASP A 292 -3.16 -25.97 -4.65
CA ASP A 292 -3.21 -26.56 -5.98
C ASP A 292 -4.48 -26.10 -6.71
N PHE A 293 -4.33 -25.24 -7.71
CA PHE A 293 -5.47 -24.65 -8.42
C PHE A 293 -6.12 -25.60 -9.43
N THR A 294 -5.41 -26.64 -9.88
CA THR A 294 -5.87 -27.55 -10.95
C THR A 294 -6.03 -29.00 -10.50
N GLY A 295 -5.60 -29.34 -9.28
CA GLY A 295 -5.63 -30.70 -8.77
C GLY A 295 -4.52 -31.58 -9.37
N ARG A 296 -3.41 -30.98 -9.82
CA ARG A 296 -2.25 -31.70 -10.39
C ARG A 296 -1.42 -32.46 -9.35
N GLY A 297 -1.72 -32.31 -8.06
CA GLY A 297 -1.09 -33.02 -6.95
C GLY A 297 0.03 -32.24 -6.25
N SER A 298 0.20 -30.95 -6.56
CA SER A 298 1.16 -30.07 -5.89
C SER A 298 0.65 -28.63 -5.87
N ASN A 299 1.01 -27.89 -4.83
CA ASN A 299 0.71 -26.47 -4.78
C ASN A 299 1.41 -25.72 -5.91
N TRP A 300 0.87 -24.54 -6.21
CA TRP A 300 1.43 -23.61 -7.18
C TRP A 300 2.39 -22.65 -6.50
N THR A 301 3.38 -22.17 -7.24
CA THR A 301 4.16 -21.01 -6.79
C THR A 301 3.43 -19.70 -7.11
N PHE A 302 3.81 -18.62 -6.44
CA PHE A 302 3.28 -17.29 -6.76
C PHE A 302 3.64 -16.85 -8.19
N GLY A 303 4.77 -17.29 -8.74
CA GLY A 303 5.15 -17.03 -10.13
C GLY A 303 4.23 -17.73 -11.14
N GLU A 304 3.82 -18.98 -10.87
CA GLU A 304 2.82 -19.67 -11.70
C GLU A 304 1.47 -18.96 -11.62
N LEU A 305 1.02 -18.62 -10.41
CA LEU A 305 -0.22 -17.88 -10.21
C LEU A 305 -0.20 -16.51 -10.91
N MET A 306 0.91 -15.77 -10.81
CA MET A 306 1.04 -14.45 -11.42
C MET A 306 0.99 -14.53 -12.94
N GLN A 307 1.72 -15.48 -13.54
CA GLN A 307 1.67 -15.69 -14.99
C GLN A 307 0.25 -16.03 -15.45
N ASP A 308 -0.46 -16.91 -14.75
CA ASP A 308 -1.83 -17.30 -15.12
C ASP A 308 -2.86 -16.18 -14.90
N LEU A 309 -2.62 -15.25 -13.96
CA LEU A 309 -3.41 -14.02 -13.84
C LEU A 309 -3.19 -13.11 -15.07
N CYS A 310 -1.95 -12.99 -15.57
CA CYS A 310 -1.64 -12.27 -16.79
C CYS A 310 -2.24 -12.93 -18.05
N ASP A 311 -2.12 -14.25 -18.14
CA ASP A 311 -2.61 -15.03 -19.28
C ASP A 311 -4.13 -14.93 -19.41
N THR A 312 -4.88 -14.86 -18.30
CA THR A 312 -6.34 -14.61 -18.34
C THR A 312 -6.68 -13.24 -18.91
N TYR A 313 -5.93 -12.18 -18.57
CA TYR A 313 -6.16 -10.86 -19.15
C TYR A 313 -5.87 -10.85 -20.66
N ALA A 314 -4.80 -11.51 -21.10
CA ALA A 314 -4.52 -11.68 -22.52
C ALA A 314 -5.64 -12.48 -23.22
N TRP A 315 -6.03 -13.62 -22.65
CA TRP A 315 -7.09 -14.49 -23.18
C TRP A 315 -8.46 -13.81 -23.22
N GLY A 316 -8.76 -12.95 -22.26
CA GLY A 316 -10.07 -12.35 -22.09
C GLY A 316 -10.27 -11.00 -22.80
N GLN A 317 -9.28 -10.51 -23.55
CA GLN A 317 -9.34 -9.26 -24.32
C GLN A 317 -10.30 -9.41 -25.50
N VAL A 318 -11.06 -8.36 -25.83
CA VAL A 318 -12.02 -8.42 -26.94
C VAL A 318 -11.30 -8.47 -28.30
N ASP A 319 -11.45 -9.59 -29.01
CA ASP A 319 -10.76 -9.86 -30.28
C ASP A 319 -11.32 -9.11 -31.51
N SER A 320 -12.56 -8.59 -31.47
CA SER A 320 -13.20 -8.08 -32.69
C SER A 320 -14.34 -7.07 -32.46
N GLY A 321 -14.79 -6.46 -33.55
CA GLY A 321 -15.93 -5.54 -33.55
C GLY A 321 -15.60 -4.15 -33.00
N THR A 322 -16.65 -3.40 -32.64
CA THR A 322 -16.55 -2.02 -32.15
C THR A 322 -15.76 -1.90 -30.85
N TYR A 323 -15.81 -2.93 -30.02
CA TYR A 323 -15.16 -2.96 -28.70
C TYR A 323 -13.78 -3.63 -28.72
N ARG A 324 -13.22 -3.90 -29.90
CA ARG A 324 -11.94 -4.60 -30.04
C ARG A 324 -10.83 -3.92 -29.23
N GLY A 325 -10.09 -4.74 -28.48
CA GLY A 325 -8.87 -4.33 -27.78
C GLY A 325 -9.02 -4.03 -26.29
N GLY A 326 -10.23 -3.80 -25.79
CA GLY A 326 -10.43 -3.50 -24.37
C GLY A 326 -10.96 -4.69 -23.57
N TRP A 327 -11.42 -4.37 -22.36
CA TRP A 327 -12.07 -5.29 -21.43
C TRP A 327 -13.28 -4.65 -20.76
N ARG A 328 -14.23 -5.48 -20.33
CA ARG A 328 -15.41 -5.04 -19.57
C ARG A 328 -15.64 -5.91 -18.34
N TYR A 329 -16.87 -6.30 -18.04
CA TYR A 329 -17.20 -6.94 -16.75
C TYR A 329 -16.95 -8.44 -16.75
N SER A 330 -16.85 -9.04 -17.94
CA SER A 330 -16.55 -10.44 -18.18
C SER A 330 -15.56 -10.56 -19.33
N TRP A 331 -14.87 -11.69 -19.40
CA TRP A 331 -13.95 -12.01 -20.49
C TRP A 331 -14.66 -12.09 -21.84
N ASN A 332 -13.96 -11.73 -22.93
CA ASN A 332 -14.36 -11.97 -24.31
C ASN A 332 -15.73 -11.38 -24.72
N HIS A 333 -16.15 -10.26 -24.12
CA HIS A 333 -17.48 -9.69 -24.32
C HIS A 333 -17.48 -8.29 -24.98
N GLU A 334 -17.15 -7.26 -24.20
CA GLU A 334 -17.19 -5.86 -24.61
C GLU A 334 -16.03 -5.11 -23.93
N SER A 335 -15.95 -3.80 -24.15
CA SER A 335 -14.91 -2.93 -23.60
C SER A 335 -15.51 -1.66 -23.00
N ASP A 336 -14.98 -1.25 -21.85
CA ASP A 336 -15.21 0.08 -21.29
C ASP A 336 -13.99 0.57 -20.53
N ASN A 337 -13.83 1.90 -20.46
CA ASN A 337 -12.66 2.47 -19.77
C ASN A 337 -12.76 2.34 -18.24
N SER A 338 -13.91 2.09 -17.63
CA SER A 338 -13.90 1.88 -16.18
C SER A 338 -13.23 0.55 -15.80
N ALA A 339 -13.39 -0.50 -16.62
CA ALA A 339 -12.84 -1.83 -16.38
C ALA A 339 -11.45 -2.02 -16.98
N ALA A 340 -11.19 -1.50 -18.18
CA ALA A 340 -9.95 -1.75 -18.93
C ALA A 340 -8.67 -1.29 -18.19
N GLN A 341 -8.76 -0.27 -17.32
CA GLN A 341 -7.64 0.15 -16.47
C GLN A 341 -7.09 -0.97 -15.59
N TRP A 342 -7.92 -1.92 -15.15
CA TRP A 342 -7.48 -2.95 -14.19
C TRP A 342 -6.56 -3.96 -14.85
N ALA A 343 -6.69 -4.17 -16.16
CA ALA A 343 -5.69 -4.90 -16.95
C ALA A 343 -4.36 -4.14 -16.90
N ALA A 344 -4.36 -2.84 -17.22
CA ALA A 344 -3.14 -2.03 -17.20
C ALA A 344 -2.47 -1.96 -15.83
N ILE A 345 -3.26 -1.68 -14.78
CA ILE A 345 -2.78 -1.57 -13.39
C ILE A 345 -2.06 -2.84 -12.95
N GLY A 346 -2.58 -4.03 -13.27
CA GLY A 346 -1.93 -5.29 -12.90
C GLY A 346 -0.82 -5.72 -13.85
N LEU A 347 -1.01 -5.60 -15.17
CA LEU A 347 -0.07 -6.14 -16.16
C LEU A 347 1.25 -5.35 -16.22
N ILE A 348 1.24 -4.04 -15.97
CA ILE A 348 2.48 -3.24 -15.94
C ILE A 348 3.45 -3.80 -14.89
N PRO A 349 3.12 -3.82 -13.58
CA PRO A 349 4.06 -4.27 -12.57
C PRO A 349 4.35 -5.78 -12.61
N ALA A 350 3.45 -6.61 -13.16
CA ALA A 350 3.71 -8.05 -13.30
C ALA A 350 4.82 -8.38 -14.32
N GLN A 351 5.04 -7.52 -15.32
CA GLN A 351 6.12 -7.67 -16.30
C GLN A 351 7.49 -7.31 -15.70
N GLU A 352 7.53 -6.54 -14.61
CA GLU A 352 8.78 -6.08 -14.00
C GLU A 352 9.45 -7.18 -13.16
N PRO A 353 10.79 -7.15 -13.02
CA PRO A 353 11.50 -8.01 -12.08
C PRO A 353 10.99 -7.84 -10.64
N PRO A 354 10.92 -8.92 -9.84
CA PRO A 354 11.32 -10.28 -10.15
C PRO A 354 10.25 -11.13 -10.87
N TRP A 355 9.06 -10.58 -11.12
CA TRP A 355 7.90 -11.33 -11.62
C TRP A 355 8.06 -11.76 -13.07
N ASN A 356 8.58 -10.87 -13.93
CA ASN A 356 8.92 -11.16 -15.32
C ASN A 356 7.79 -11.89 -16.10
N CYS A 357 6.54 -11.60 -15.78
CA CYS A 357 5.41 -12.24 -16.45
C CYS A 357 5.39 -11.83 -17.92
N VAL A 358 5.18 -12.80 -18.79
CA VAL A 358 5.16 -12.57 -20.22
C VAL A 358 3.76 -12.15 -20.63
N VAL A 359 3.61 -10.90 -21.06
CA VAL A 359 2.39 -10.40 -21.71
C VAL A 359 2.64 -10.36 -23.22
N PRO A 360 1.86 -11.08 -24.05
CA PRO A 360 2.05 -11.06 -25.48
C PRO A 360 1.94 -9.64 -26.07
N GLY A 361 2.88 -9.26 -26.95
CA GLY A 361 2.92 -7.89 -27.50
C GLY A 361 1.66 -7.47 -28.28
N TRP A 362 0.89 -8.44 -28.79
CA TRP A 362 -0.39 -8.15 -29.44
C TRP A 362 -1.42 -7.60 -28.46
N VAL A 363 -1.36 -7.90 -27.15
CA VAL A 363 -2.29 -7.36 -26.15
C VAL A 363 -2.24 -5.83 -26.13
N LYS A 364 -1.01 -5.28 -26.16
CA LYS A 364 -0.75 -3.83 -26.21
C LYS A 364 -1.19 -3.22 -27.54
N THR A 365 -0.93 -3.92 -28.65
CA THR A 365 -1.32 -3.45 -29.98
C THR A 365 -2.84 -3.41 -30.16
N GLU A 366 -3.55 -4.40 -29.62
CA GLU A 366 -5.01 -4.46 -29.63
C GLU A 366 -5.61 -3.39 -28.72
N ASN A 367 -5.06 -3.19 -27.52
CA ASN A 367 -5.54 -2.16 -26.59
C ASN A 367 -5.43 -0.74 -27.15
N ALA A 368 -4.39 -0.45 -27.95
CA ALA A 368 -4.26 0.81 -28.66
C ALA A 368 -5.44 1.08 -29.63
N ILE A 369 -6.09 0.04 -30.17
CA ILE A 369 -7.31 0.18 -31.00
C ILE A 369 -8.47 0.68 -30.15
N TRP A 370 -8.66 0.10 -28.97
CA TRP A 370 -9.70 0.52 -28.02
C TRP A 370 -9.48 1.97 -27.55
N LEU A 371 -8.24 2.33 -27.23
CA LEU A 371 -7.88 3.69 -26.87
C LEU A 371 -8.18 4.67 -28.02
N GLY A 372 -7.86 4.30 -29.26
CA GLY A 372 -8.23 5.10 -30.43
C GLY A 372 -9.74 5.28 -30.62
N TYR A 373 -10.52 4.24 -30.33
CA TYR A 373 -11.99 4.28 -30.45
C TYR A 373 -12.67 5.08 -29.33
N SER A 374 -12.14 4.98 -28.10
CA SER A 374 -12.74 5.61 -26.92
C SER A 374 -12.22 7.03 -26.64
N TYR A 375 -11.26 7.51 -27.42
CA TYR A 375 -10.71 8.86 -27.31
C TYR A 375 -11.50 9.91 -28.10
N ASN A 376 -11.72 11.09 -27.52
CA ASN A 376 -12.26 12.26 -28.19
C ASN A 376 -11.75 13.55 -27.54
N ALA A 377 -11.27 14.50 -28.33
CA ALA A 377 -11.03 15.88 -27.89
C ALA A 377 -10.35 16.01 -26.50
N GLY A 378 -9.23 15.32 -26.31
CA GLY A 378 -8.45 15.37 -25.07
C GLY A 378 -9.01 14.57 -23.90
N HIS A 379 -9.97 13.69 -24.08
CA HIS A 379 -10.44 12.81 -23.01
C HIS A 379 -10.82 11.43 -23.54
N PHE A 380 -10.97 10.49 -22.62
CA PHE A 380 -11.51 9.16 -22.93
C PHE A 380 -12.95 9.06 -22.43
N GLY A 381 -13.81 8.43 -23.21
CA GLY A 381 -15.20 8.20 -22.84
C GLY A 381 -15.42 6.82 -22.20
N TYR A 382 -16.67 6.50 -21.85
CA TYR A 382 -16.97 5.28 -21.10
C TYR A 382 -17.06 4.03 -22.01
N LEU A 383 -18.06 3.99 -22.91
CA LEU A 383 -18.28 2.89 -23.88
C LEU A 383 -17.90 3.25 -25.32
N ASN A 384 -17.53 4.50 -25.54
CA ASN A 384 -17.15 5.08 -26.82
C ASN A 384 -16.41 6.39 -26.55
N SER A 385 -16.15 7.16 -27.60
CA SER A 385 -15.50 8.47 -27.54
C SER A 385 -16.34 9.57 -26.84
N GLY A 386 -17.58 9.28 -26.47
CA GLY A 386 -18.47 10.13 -25.71
C GLY A 386 -18.52 9.75 -24.24
N SER A 387 -18.75 10.76 -23.41
CA SER A 387 -19.03 10.58 -21.98
C SER A 387 -19.92 11.75 -21.53
N GLN A 388 -20.52 11.65 -20.34
CA GLN A 388 -21.43 12.65 -19.78
C GLN A 388 -20.99 13.02 -18.36
N HIS A 389 -21.24 14.27 -17.96
CA HIS A 389 -21.07 14.77 -16.59
C HIS A 389 -19.62 14.73 -16.04
N ASP A 390 -19.38 14.00 -14.96
CA ASP A 390 -18.11 13.85 -14.26
C ASP A 390 -17.40 12.55 -14.66
N TRP A 391 -17.96 11.76 -15.56
CA TRP A 391 -17.42 10.44 -15.91
C TRP A 391 -16.07 10.53 -16.62
N TYR A 392 -15.76 11.65 -17.29
CA TYR A 392 -14.45 11.93 -17.89
C TYR A 392 -13.33 11.92 -16.83
N PHE A 393 -13.64 12.34 -15.60
CA PHE A 393 -12.68 12.31 -14.49
C PHE A 393 -12.33 10.90 -14.01
N ASN A 394 -13.14 9.90 -14.37
CA ASN A 394 -12.85 8.49 -14.08
C ASN A 394 -12.26 7.76 -15.29
N THR A 395 -12.71 8.13 -16.50
CA THR A 395 -12.38 7.43 -17.74
C THR A 395 -11.12 7.96 -18.41
N THR A 396 -10.82 9.25 -18.31
CA THR A 396 -9.56 9.82 -18.83
C THR A 396 -8.34 9.24 -18.12
N PRO A 397 -8.27 9.23 -16.77
CA PRO A 397 -7.14 8.59 -16.08
C PRO A 397 -6.98 7.10 -16.39
N SER A 398 -8.10 6.40 -16.61
CA SER A 398 -8.07 5.02 -17.07
C SER A 398 -7.43 4.86 -18.45
N GLY A 399 -7.80 5.71 -19.42
CA GLY A 399 -7.18 5.70 -20.74
C GLY A 399 -5.68 5.98 -20.65
N MET A 400 -5.26 6.88 -19.76
CA MET A 400 -3.85 7.20 -19.54
C MET A 400 -3.07 6.01 -18.96
N VAL A 401 -3.56 5.30 -17.93
CA VAL A 401 -2.84 4.11 -17.42
C VAL A 401 -2.78 2.97 -18.45
N GLN A 402 -3.80 2.83 -19.29
CA GLN A 402 -3.77 1.92 -20.44
C GLN A 402 -2.72 2.32 -21.48
N MET A 403 -2.59 3.61 -21.78
CA MET A 403 -1.53 4.13 -22.67
C MET A 403 -0.13 3.79 -22.13
N ALA A 404 0.08 3.91 -20.82
CA ALA A 404 1.34 3.50 -20.18
C ALA A 404 1.63 2.00 -20.38
N MET A 405 0.63 1.13 -20.21
CA MET A 405 0.77 -0.32 -20.46
C MET A 405 1.19 -0.61 -21.91
N ASP A 406 0.63 0.15 -22.86
CA ASP A 406 0.91 0.00 -24.29
C ASP A 406 2.29 0.54 -24.70
N GLY A 407 2.98 1.25 -23.80
CA GLY A 407 4.25 1.91 -24.10
C GLY A 407 4.08 3.24 -24.86
N GLN A 408 2.88 3.84 -24.83
CA GLN A 408 2.64 5.16 -25.44
C GLN A 408 3.22 6.25 -24.52
N VAL A 409 4.12 7.08 -25.07
CA VAL A 409 4.89 8.07 -24.31
C VAL A 409 3.95 9.05 -23.60
N GLY A 410 4.11 9.18 -22.29
CA GLY A 410 3.37 10.10 -21.44
C GLY A 410 4.22 11.17 -20.76
N TYR A 411 5.55 11.07 -20.86
CA TYR A 411 6.47 12.06 -20.32
C TYR A 411 7.07 12.91 -21.43
N ASP A 412 7.18 14.21 -21.18
CA ASP A 412 7.78 15.21 -22.06
C ASP A 412 9.15 15.57 -21.47
N ASP A 413 10.24 15.19 -22.16
CA ASP A 413 11.60 15.45 -21.70
C ASP A 413 11.95 16.93 -21.89
N PRO A 414 12.14 17.72 -20.81
CA PRO A 414 12.40 19.15 -20.93
C PRO A 414 13.73 19.46 -21.61
N ALA A 415 14.64 18.48 -21.70
CA ALA A 415 15.90 18.61 -22.43
C ALA A 415 15.71 18.54 -23.96
N THR A 416 14.52 18.16 -24.43
CA THR A 416 14.19 18.06 -25.85
C THR A 416 13.31 19.24 -26.30
N PRO A 417 13.48 19.74 -27.54
CA PRO A 417 12.75 20.91 -28.01
C PRO A 417 11.31 20.61 -28.49
N ASP A 418 10.99 19.35 -28.77
CA ASP A 418 9.70 18.91 -29.31
C ASP A 418 8.97 18.09 -28.24
N ASP A 419 7.65 18.30 -28.09
CA ASP A 419 6.84 17.47 -27.19
C ASP A 419 6.81 16.02 -27.70
N GLU A 420 7.43 15.11 -26.94
CA GLU A 420 7.60 13.71 -27.31
C GLU A 420 6.40 12.82 -26.91
N ARG A 421 5.46 13.37 -26.14
CA ARG A 421 4.30 12.62 -25.68
C ARG A 421 3.44 12.17 -26.85
N ASP A 422 2.79 11.02 -26.68
CA ASP A 422 1.71 10.63 -27.57
C ASP A 422 0.66 11.77 -27.57
N PRO A 423 0.19 12.23 -28.74
CA PRO A 423 -0.74 13.36 -28.82
C PRO A 423 -2.04 13.16 -28.01
N LYS A 424 -2.48 11.91 -27.80
CA LYS A 424 -3.63 11.60 -26.93
C LYS A 424 -3.30 11.84 -25.47
N TRP A 425 -2.07 11.53 -25.05
CA TRP A 425 -1.61 11.76 -23.68
C TRP A 425 -1.49 13.24 -23.41
N ALA A 426 -0.76 13.98 -24.25
CA ALA A 426 -0.59 15.43 -24.08
C ALA A 426 -1.96 16.14 -23.98
N ALA A 427 -2.91 15.76 -24.83
CA ALA A 427 -4.26 16.32 -24.78
C ALA A 427 -5.07 15.87 -23.54
N ALA A 428 -4.90 14.62 -23.08
CA ALA A 428 -5.54 14.11 -21.86
C ALA A 428 -4.99 14.75 -20.59
N GLU A 429 -3.68 14.91 -20.51
CA GLU A 429 -3.00 15.61 -19.43
C GLU A 429 -3.48 17.07 -19.35
N ALA A 430 -3.46 17.79 -20.48
CA ALA A 430 -3.95 19.16 -20.56
C ALA A 430 -5.43 19.27 -20.15
N TYR A 431 -6.29 18.34 -20.60
CA TYR A 431 -7.69 18.30 -20.18
C TYR A 431 -7.83 18.13 -18.66
N MET A 432 -7.09 17.20 -18.05
CA MET A 432 -7.12 17.00 -16.60
C MET A 432 -6.58 18.23 -15.85
N ALA A 433 -5.52 18.86 -16.35
CA ALA A 433 -4.92 20.06 -15.77
C ALA A 433 -5.85 21.28 -15.87
N ASP A 434 -6.51 21.49 -16.99
CA ASP A 434 -7.47 22.57 -17.21
C ASP A 434 -8.71 22.43 -16.31
N ASN A 435 -9.11 21.18 -16.05
CA ASN A 435 -10.28 20.85 -15.22
C ASN A 435 -9.91 20.46 -13.78
N TRP A 436 -8.66 20.72 -13.36
CA TRP A 436 -8.10 20.24 -12.09
C TRP A 436 -8.94 20.58 -10.86
N ASN A 437 -9.45 21.81 -10.80
CA ASN A 437 -10.30 22.22 -9.69
C ASN A 437 -11.59 21.41 -9.61
N GLY A 438 -12.21 21.13 -10.77
CA GLY A 438 -13.39 20.28 -10.84
C GLY A 438 -13.06 18.83 -10.48
N PHE A 439 -11.94 18.31 -10.96
CA PHE A 439 -11.49 16.95 -10.65
C PHE A 439 -11.27 16.71 -9.15
N LEU A 440 -10.65 17.67 -8.44
CA LEU A 440 -10.35 17.53 -7.02
C LEU A 440 -11.48 17.97 -6.07
N HIS A 441 -12.40 18.83 -6.49
CA HIS A 441 -13.37 19.43 -5.57
C HIS A 441 -14.83 19.14 -5.90
N ASN A 442 -15.15 18.74 -7.14
CA ASN A 442 -16.51 18.35 -7.45
C ASN A 442 -16.83 17.00 -6.82
N LYS A 443 -18.04 16.90 -6.29
CA LYS A 443 -18.64 15.63 -5.93
C LYS A 443 -19.16 14.93 -7.16
N SER A 444 -19.21 13.62 -7.09
CA SER A 444 -19.71 12.83 -8.18
C SER A 444 -21.19 13.11 -8.43
N TYR A 445 -21.59 13.23 -9.69
CA TYR A 445 -22.93 13.65 -10.05
C TYR A 445 -24.00 12.65 -9.59
N ASN A 446 -23.74 11.34 -9.71
CA ASN A 446 -24.72 10.31 -9.35
C ASN A 446 -24.60 9.82 -7.89
N TRP A 447 -23.41 9.89 -7.29
CA TRP A 447 -23.16 9.29 -5.97
C TRP A 447 -23.01 10.34 -4.85
N GLY A 448 -22.52 11.55 -5.16
CA GLY A 448 -22.43 12.65 -4.19
C GLY A 448 -21.15 12.67 -3.33
N GLU A 449 -20.25 11.71 -3.49
CA GLU A 449 -18.94 11.64 -2.83
C GLU A 449 -17.79 12.15 -3.72
N ASP A 450 -16.56 12.24 -3.19
CA ASP A 450 -15.39 12.67 -3.97
C ASP A 450 -15.01 11.62 -5.04
N LEU A 451 -14.43 12.08 -6.15
CA LEU A 451 -14.08 11.29 -7.35
C LEU A 451 -12.84 10.39 -7.16
N THR A 452 -12.73 9.74 -6.00
CA THR A 452 -11.56 8.97 -5.55
C THR A 452 -11.18 7.81 -6.47
N TYR A 453 -12.15 7.22 -7.19
CA TYR A 453 -11.89 6.22 -8.22
C TYR A 453 -11.01 6.78 -9.35
N GLY A 454 -11.37 7.95 -9.86
CA GLY A 454 -10.56 8.70 -10.82
C GLY A 454 -9.23 9.18 -10.25
N TRP A 455 -9.19 9.58 -8.97
CA TRP A 455 -7.94 9.99 -8.31
C TRP A 455 -6.93 8.85 -8.22
N TYR A 456 -7.39 7.66 -7.85
CA TYR A 456 -6.54 6.45 -7.81
C TYR A 456 -5.97 6.12 -9.19
N ALA A 457 -6.83 6.07 -10.21
CA ALA A 457 -6.43 5.83 -11.59
C ALA A 457 -5.45 6.89 -12.11
N PHE A 458 -5.66 8.16 -11.75
CA PHE A 458 -4.79 9.27 -12.13
C PHE A 458 -3.42 9.15 -11.49
N ALA A 459 -3.35 8.91 -10.18
CA ALA A 459 -2.09 8.71 -9.49
C ALA A 459 -1.31 7.51 -10.05
N LYS A 460 -2.00 6.41 -10.39
CA LYS A 460 -1.40 5.26 -11.08
C LYS A 460 -0.88 5.65 -12.46
N ALA A 461 -1.67 6.35 -13.28
CA ALA A 461 -1.25 6.79 -14.60
C ALA A 461 0.00 7.69 -14.55
N MET A 462 0.00 8.70 -13.67
CA MET A 462 1.13 9.62 -13.52
C MET A 462 2.41 8.89 -13.10
N ARG A 463 2.31 7.95 -12.14
CA ARG A 463 3.48 7.22 -11.63
C ARG A 463 3.96 6.09 -12.53
N LEU A 464 3.09 5.57 -13.41
CA LEU A 464 3.40 4.49 -14.36
C LEU A 464 3.67 5.01 -15.78
N ALA A 465 3.60 6.32 -15.99
CA ALA A 465 3.89 6.93 -17.28
C ALA A 465 5.27 6.51 -17.79
N VAL A 466 5.40 6.42 -19.11
CA VAL A 466 6.65 6.02 -19.79
C VAL A 466 7.20 7.19 -20.61
N PRO A 467 8.53 7.32 -20.74
CA PRO A 467 9.56 6.51 -20.08
C PRO A 467 9.74 6.78 -18.58
N HIS A 468 9.21 7.88 -18.08
CA HIS A 468 9.35 8.30 -16.68
C HIS A 468 8.02 8.69 -16.05
N PRO A 469 7.89 8.60 -14.72
CA PRO A 469 6.76 9.17 -14.00
C PRO A 469 6.55 10.65 -14.34
N VAL A 470 5.29 11.05 -14.54
CA VAL A 470 4.89 12.45 -14.67
C VAL A 470 4.70 13.03 -13.28
N VAL A 471 5.46 14.07 -12.93
CA VAL A 471 5.36 14.79 -11.65
C VAL A 471 4.56 16.09 -11.80
N ARG A 472 4.71 16.75 -12.95
CA ARG A 472 4.08 18.02 -13.26
C ARG A 472 3.13 17.87 -14.43
N VAL A 473 1.99 18.53 -14.36
CA VAL A 473 1.02 18.57 -15.46
C VAL A 473 0.87 19.99 -15.98
N THR A 474 0.67 20.11 -17.29
CA THR A 474 0.60 21.42 -17.97
C THR A 474 -0.79 21.70 -18.51
N LYS A 475 -1.34 22.87 -18.17
CA LYS A 475 -2.60 23.39 -18.72
C LYS A 475 -2.45 23.83 -20.16
N SER A 476 -3.57 23.94 -20.87
CA SER A 476 -3.59 24.46 -22.25
C SER A 476 -3.07 25.90 -22.38
N ASP A 477 -3.03 26.68 -21.29
CA ASP A 477 -2.47 28.03 -21.26
C ASP A 477 -0.96 28.08 -20.95
N GLY A 478 -0.32 26.92 -20.79
CA GLY A 478 1.11 26.78 -20.46
C GLY A 478 1.41 26.81 -18.97
N THR A 479 0.41 26.97 -18.09
CA THR A 479 0.62 26.90 -16.65
C THR A 479 0.91 25.47 -16.21
N THR A 480 2.06 25.25 -15.58
CA THR A 480 2.49 23.94 -15.07
C THR A 480 2.45 23.90 -13.54
N PHE A 481 2.01 22.77 -12.97
CA PHE A 481 2.00 22.54 -11.52
C PHE A 481 2.24 21.07 -11.17
N ASP A 482 2.76 20.82 -9.97
CA ASP A 482 2.89 19.46 -9.43
C ASP A 482 1.49 18.92 -9.06
N TRP A 483 1.11 17.78 -9.62
CA TRP A 483 -0.24 17.23 -9.40
C TRP A 483 -0.44 16.70 -7.97
N TYR A 484 0.63 16.30 -7.28
CA TYR A 484 0.60 15.74 -5.95
C TYR A 484 0.72 16.81 -4.87
N LEU A 485 1.74 17.68 -4.96
CA LEU A 485 2.04 18.76 -4.02
C LEU A 485 1.23 20.04 -4.30
N GLY A 486 0.96 20.33 -5.57
CA GLY A 486 0.38 21.59 -6.02
C GLY A 486 1.44 22.65 -6.35
N SER A 487 0.99 23.86 -6.68
CA SER A 487 1.88 25.01 -6.93
C SER A 487 1.12 26.32 -6.71
N GLY A 488 1.67 27.22 -5.89
CA GLY A 488 1.04 28.50 -5.56
C GLY A 488 -0.39 28.32 -5.02
N ASP A 489 -1.38 28.86 -5.73
CA ASP A 489 -2.80 28.74 -5.38
C ASP A 489 -3.46 27.43 -5.89
N ILE A 490 -2.75 26.62 -6.69
CA ILE A 490 -3.24 25.34 -7.19
C ILE A 490 -2.97 24.26 -6.13
N LYS A 491 -4.04 23.74 -5.55
CA LYS A 491 -3.99 22.67 -4.56
C LYS A 491 -3.61 21.33 -5.20
N GLY A 492 -2.61 20.65 -4.66
CA GLY A 492 -2.24 19.28 -5.03
C GLY A 492 -3.17 18.23 -4.43
N MET A 493 -3.16 17.03 -5.03
CA MET A 493 -4.01 15.91 -4.62
C MET A 493 -3.75 15.46 -3.17
N ALA A 494 -2.51 15.47 -2.70
CA ALA A 494 -2.16 15.04 -1.34
C ALA A 494 -2.85 15.89 -0.27
N ARG A 495 -2.79 17.22 -0.44
CA ARG A 495 -3.47 18.18 0.44
C ARG A 495 -4.98 17.94 0.45
N ARG A 496 -5.56 17.70 -0.72
CA ARG A 496 -7.00 17.45 -0.85
C ARG A 496 -7.42 16.18 -0.12
N ILE A 497 -6.67 15.09 -0.26
CA ILE A 497 -6.95 13.82 0.41
C ILE A 497 -6.91 14.00 1.94
N ILE A 498 -5.90 14.72 2.47
CA ILE A 498 -5.81 15.00 3.92
C ILE A 498 -7.03 15.80 4.40
N GLU A 499 -7.45 16.84 3.65
CA GLU A 499 -8.58 17.70 4.04
C GLU A 499 -9.92 16.96 4.18
N ILE A 500 -10.11 15.88 3.42
CA ILE A 500 -11.36 15.11 3.43
C ILE A 500 -11.31 13.87 4.30
N GLN A 501 -10.17 13.56 4.92
CA GLN A 501 -10.06 12.42 5.83
C GLN A 501 -11.02 12.62 7.02
N GLN A 502 -11.77 11.58 7.35
CA GLN A 502 -12.66 11.61 8.50
C GLN A 502 -11.87 11.54 9.81
N PRO A 503 -12.43 12.03 10.94
CA PRO A 503 -11.79 11.90 12.25
C PRO A 503 -11.51 10.45 12.68
N SER A 504 -12.18 9.48 12.06
CA SER A 504 -11.95 8.04 12.25
C SER A 504 -10.70 7.52 11.56
N GLY A 505 -10.08 8.30 10.67
CA GLY A 505 -9.00 7.89 9.77
C GLY A 505 -9.46 7.42 8.39
N ALA A 506 -10.76 7.24 8.18
CA ALA A 506 -11.32 6.72 6.94
C ALA A 506 -11.48 7.80 5.84
N TRP A 507 -11.65 7.32 4.61
CA TRP A 507 -12.15 8.10 3.49
C TRP A 507 -13.39 7.46 2.89
N ASP A 508 -14.30 8.28 2.35
CA ASP A 508 -15.42 7.87 1.52
C ASP A 508 -15.23 8.41 0.09
N GLY A 509 -15.77 7.70 -0.90
CA GLY A 509 -15.52 8.03 -2.28
C GLY A 509 -16.51 7.38 -3.23
N SER A 510 -16.75 8.03 -4.37
CA SER A 510 -17.71 7.54 -5.35
C SER A 510 -17.23 6.25 -6.00
N LEU A 511 -18.18 5.41 -6.43
CA LEU A 511 -17.92 4.10 -7.04
C LEU A 511 -17.18 3.11 -6.11
N THR A 512 -17.13 3.41 -4.81
CA THR A 512 -16.41 2.63 -3.80
C THR A 512 -17.11 2.76 -2.45
N ASN A 513 -16.58 2.12 -1.41
CA ASN A 513 -16.98 2.37 -0.04
C ASN A 513 -15.76 2.47 0.88
N ALA A 514 -15.97 2.88 2.12
CA ALA A 514 -14.89 3.24 3.04
C ALA A 514 -13.67 2.29 3.09
N PRO A 515 -13.82 0.94 3.16
CA PRO A 515 -12.68 0.02 3.05
C PRO A 515 -11.84 0.20 1.79
N LEU A 516 -12.46 0.20 0.61
CA LEU A 516 -11.73 0.31 -0.65
C LEU A 516 -11.18 1.73 -0.83
N THR A 517 -11.99 2.75 -0.55
CA THR A 517 -11.54 4.15 -0.65
C THR A 517 -10.36 4.43 0.27
N THR A 518 -10.42 3.98 1.53
CA THR A 518 -9.34 4.21 2.51
C THR A 518 -8.05 3.57 2.05
N ALA A 519 -8.10 2.31 1.57
CA ALA A 519 -6.93 1.65 1.00
C ALA A 519 -6.34 2.44 -0.18
N TRP A 520 -7.19 2.89 -1.11
CA TRP A 520 -6.73 3.66 -2.27
C TRP A 520 -6.15 5.02 -1.90
N MET A 521 -6.73 5.75 -0.94
CA MET A 521 -6.19 7.03 -0.51
C MET A 521 -4.82 6.86 0.15
N ILE A 522 -4.61 5.79 0.94
CA ILE A 522 -3.28 5.44 1.46
C ILE A 522 -2.29 5.17 0.33
N ILE A 523 -2.69 4.41 -0.70
CA ILE A 523 -1.86 4.11 -1.87
C ILE A 523 -1.52 5.37 -2.67
N VAL A 524 -2.47 6.29 -2.84
CA VAL A 524 -2.24 7.58 -3.51
C VAL A 524 -1.31 8.46 -2.69
N LEU A 525 -1.43 8.49 -1.36
CA LEU A 525 -0.57 9.28 -0.48
C LEU A 525 0.86 8.74 -0.37
N ARG A 526 1.13 7.48 -0.70
CA ARG A 526 2.49 6.94 -0.74
C ARG A 526 3.10 7.17 -2.13
N PRO A 527 4.31 7.76 -2.23
CA PRO A 527 5.04 7.83 -3.50
C PRO A 527 5.31 6.44 -4.10
N ALA A 528 5.54 5.47 -3.22
CA ALA A 528 5.69 4.05 -3.50
C ALA A 528 4.37 3.38 -3.92
N LEU A 529 4.30 2.83 -5.13
CA LEU A 529 3.16 2.03 -5.59
C LEU A 529 3.27 0.53 -5.32
N PHE A 530 4.51 -0.01 -5.27
CA PHE A 530 4.77 -1.46 -5.29
C PHE A 530 5.88 -1.92 -4.33
N ALA A 531 6.78 -1.03 -3.92
CA ALA A 531 7.81 -1.27 -2.92
C ALA A 531 8.04 0.00 -2.10
N ALA A 532 8.38 -0.14 -0.81
CA ALA A 532 8.73 0.98 0.05
C ALA A 532 9.81 1.86 -0.61
N ALA A 533 9.60 3.17 -0.67
CA ALA A 533 10.46 4.09 -1.40
C ALA A 533 11.63 4.61 -0.52
N PRO A 534 12.73 5.05 -1.16
CA PRO A 534 13.64 6.03 -0.57
C PRO A 534 12.88 7.23 -0.02
N VAL A 535 13.37 7.79 1.08
CA VAL A 535 12.91 9.05 1.67
C VAL A 535 14.04 10.04 1.47
N ALA A 536 13.85 10.99 0.56
CA ALA A 536 14.82 12.05 0.32
C ALA A 536 14.83 13.03 1.50
N CYS A 537 16.03 13.41 1.93
CA CYS A 537 16.27 14.45 2.90
C CYS A 537 17.61 15.12 2.61
N PHE A 538 17.71 16.42 2.86
CA PHE A 538 18.97 17.11 2.70
C PHE A 538 19.14 18.30 3.64
N THR A 539 20.39 18.72 3.79
CA THR A 539 20.76 20.03 4.34
C THR A 539 21.40 20.87 3.25
N ALA A 540 21.31 22.19 3.37
CA ALA A 540 21.89 23.14 2.42
C ALA A 540 22.68 24.20 3.20
N GLU A 541 23.94 24.43 2.85
CA GLU A 541 24.82 25.37 3.54
C GLU A 541 25.67 26.20 2.55
N PRO A 542 25.63 27.55 2.60
CA PRO A 542 24.82 28.36 3.51
C PRO A 542 23.33 28.39 3.12
N ASN A 543 22.45 28.35 4.12
CA ASN A 543 21.02 28.62 3.95
C ASN A 543 20.50 29.52 5.10
N PRO A 544 20.16 30.80 4.83
CA PRO A 544 20.02 31.43 3.53
C PRO A 544 21.37 31.78 2.88
N THR A 545 21.36 31.87 1.54
CA THR A 545 22.52 32.29 0.73
C THR A 545 22.30 33.66 0.08
N PHE A 546 23.33 34.19 -0.59
CA PHE A 546 23.26 35.36 -1.46
C PHE A 546 23.43 34.93 -2.92
N PRO A 547 22.99 35.74 -3.91
CA PRO A 547 23.32 35.50 -5.31
C PRO A 547 24.83 35.29 -5.52
N ASP A 548 25.20 34.42 -6.45
CA ASP A 548 26.58 34.09 -6.82
C ASP A 548 27.42 33.46 -5.69
N ARG A 549 26.78 32.80 -4.72
CA ARG A 549 27.44 31.98 -3.69
C ARG A 549 27.09 30.52 -3.87
N ASP A 550 28.12 29.68 -3.91
CA ASP A 550 27.95 28.23 -3.90
C ASP A 550 27.20 27.80 -2.63
N VAL A 551 26.19 26.96 -2.80
CA VAL A 551 25.46 26.29 -1.73
C VAL A 551 25.81 24.81 -1.82
N ALA A 552 26.35 24.25 -0.74
CA ALA A 552 26.57 22.83 -0.64
C ALA A 552 25.27 22.16 -0.19
N PHE A 553 24.79 21.20 -0.97
CA PHE A 553 23.68 20.34 -0.62
C PHE A 553 24.21 18.99 -0.15
N ASP A 554 23.77 18.56 1.03
CA ASP A 554 24.19 17.31 1.65
C ASP A 554 22.95 16.41 1.84
N PRO A 555 22.82 15.33 1.06
CA PRO A 555 21.68 14.42 1.13
C PRO A 555 21.82 13.35 2.23
N SER A 556 22.84 13.43 3.12
CA SER A 556 23.19 12.38 4.08
C SER A 556 22.10 12.00 5.10
N CYS A 557 21.05 12.81 5.23
CA CYS A 557 19.88 12.47 6.04
C CYS A 557 18.80 11.68 5.28
N SER A 558 18.99 11.43 3.98
CA SER A 558 18.14 10.55 3.19
C SER A 558 18.18 9.13 3.76
N THR A 559 17.10 8.39 3.57
CA THR A 559 16.95 7.05 4.15
C THR A 559 16.04 6.19 3.27
N HIS A 560 15.68 5.00 3.73
CA HIS A 560 14.75 4.11 3.05
C HIS A 560 13.61 3.69 3.99
N SER A 561 12.39 3.62 3.46
CA SER A 561 11.22 3.29 4.30
C SER A 561 11.11 1.79 4.63
N GLU A 562 11.83 0.93 3.93
CA GLU A 562 11.97 -0.51 4.24
C GLU A 562 12.89 -0.78 5.44
N THR A 563 12.59 -1.85 6.19
CA THR A 563 13.41 -2.32 7.33
C THR A 563 14.79 -2.76 6.83
N ASP A 564 15.83 -2.53 7.65
CA ASP A 564 17.23 -2.83 7.35
C ASP A 564 17.82 -2.13 6.12
N LYS A 565 17.09 -1.17 5.55
CA LYS A 565 17.62 -0.27 4.52
C LYS A 565 17.85 1.12 5.06
N ASP A 566 19.02 1.67 4.78
CA ASP A 566 19.41 3.02 5.14
C ASP A 566 19.94 3.78 3.92
N ILE A 567 20.75 4.81 4.15
CA ILE A 567 21.34 5.60 3.08
C ILE A 567 22.29 4.77 2.20
N ASP A 568 22.97 3.75 2.75
CA ASP A 568 23.93 2.91 2.02
C ASP A 568 23.24 2.04 0.95
N ASN A 569 21.90 1.99 0.96
CA ASN A 569 21.10 1.30 -0.04
C ASN A 569 20.56 2.23 -1.13
N LEU A 570 20.80 3.54 -1.03
CA LEU A 570 20.40 4.51 -2.04
C LEU A 570 21.50 4.61 -3.09
N VAL A 571 21.18 4.22 -4.31
CA VAL A 571 22.17 4.11 -5.40
C VAL A 571 22.32 5.37 -6.24
N LEU A 572 21.42 6.34 -6.06
CA LEU A 572 21.34 7.53 -6.92
C LEU A 572 20.68 8.68 -6.16
N PHE A 573 21.35 9.83 -6.14
CA PHE A 573 20.81 11.10 -5.66
C PHE A 573 20.67 12.07 -6.82
N GLN A 574 19.46 12.57 -7.03
CA GLN A 574 19.17 13.49 -8.14
C GLN A 574 18.55 14.77 -7.60
N TRP A 575 18.99 15.90 -8.16
CA TRP A 575 18.60 17.23 -7.73
C TRP A 575 17.97 17.99 -8.90
N ASP A 576 16.82 18.59 -8.63
CA ASP A 576 16.09 19.45 -9.55
C ASP A 576 15.93 20.81 -8.84
N TRP A 577 16.82 21.75 -9.16
CA TRP A 577 17.00 23.00 -8.43
C TRP A 577 15.92 24.03 -8.77
N ASP A 578 15.40 23.98 -10.00
CA ASP A 578 14.35 24.89 -10.47
C ASP A 578 12.96 24.24 -10.51
N ASN A 579 12.87 22.96 -10.12
CA ASN A 579 11.65 22.17 -10.05
C ASN A 579 10.95 22.10 -11.42
N ASP A 580 11.74 21.99 -12.49
CA ASP A 580 11.25 21.91 -13.87
C ASP A 580 10.92 20.48 -14.32
N GLY A 581 11.32 19.47 -13.54
CA GLY A 581 11.13 18.05 -13.84
C GLY A 581 12.33 17.39 -14.52
N THR A 582 13.42 18.11 -14.71
CA THR A 582 14.74 17.64 -15.14
C THR A 582 15.70 17.69 -13.97
N TYR A 583 16.54 16.66 -13.82
CA TYR A 583 17.58 16.69 -12.80
C TYR A 583 18.81 17.46 -13.31
N ASP A 584 19.12 18.58 -12.66
CA ASP A 584 20.30 19.40 -12.88
C ASP A 584 21.60 18.70 -12.46
N GLU A 585 21.53 17.88 -11.42
CA GLU A 585 22.65 17.15 -10.87
C GLU A 585 22.24 15.74 -10.49
N SER A 586 23.12 14.78 -10.77
CA SER A 586 22.95 13.38 -10.37
C SER A 586 24.28 12.85 -9.88
N THR A 587 24.26 12.24 -8.69
CA THR A 587 25.43 11.62 -8.08
C THR A 587 25.13 10.15 -7.81
N ASP A 588 25.93 9.26 -8.40
CA ASP A 588 25.98 7.84 -8.06
C ASP A 588 26.83 7.66 -6.79
N GLU A 589 26.46 6.71 -5.92
CA GLU A 589 27.32 6.27 -4.80
C GLU A 589 28.34 5.17 -5.19
#